data_AF-A0A0L6VLF9-F1
#
_entry.id   AF-A0A0L6VLF9-F1
#
_cell.length_a   1.000
_cell.length_b   1.000
_cell.length_c   1.000
_cell.angle_alpha   90.00
_cell.angle_beta   90.00
_cell.angle_gamma   90.00
#
_symmetry.space_group_name_H-M   'P 1'
#
loop_
_entity.id
_entity.type
_entity.pdbx_description
1 polymer ?
#
loop_
_entity_poly.entity_id
_entity_poly.type
_entity_poly.pdbx_seq_one_letter_code
_entity_poly.pdbx_strand_id
1 'polypeptide(L)' 'MQRVVEFYSKLPKGPAPKASPGLNPFARYKARYIDGDNASGTPLFHAMLGLFLVGYTIECTLFYFLTTQEDA' A
#
# COMPACT_ATOMS: atom_id res chain seq x y z
N MET A 1 39.95 -30.13 -1.84
CA MET A 1 39.39 -28.98 -2.58
C MET A 1 37.99 -28.55 -2.13
N GLN A 2 37.06 -29.46 -1.81
CA GLN A 2 35.68 -29.11 -1.38
C GLN A 2 35.60 -28.25 -0.09
N ARG A 3 36.47 -28.52 0.89
CA ARG A 3 36.47 -27.85 2.21
C ARG A 3 36.73 -26.33 2.14
N VAL A 4 37.44 -25.87 1.11
CA VAL A 4 37.77 -24.44 0.93
C VAL A 4 36.58 -23.68 0.36
N VAL A 5 35.81 -24.30 -0.55
CA VAL A 5 34.57 -23.74 -1.11
C VAL A 5 33.50 -23.58 -0.03
N GLU A 6 33.40 -24.57 0.85
CA GLU A 6 32.48 -24.55 1.98
C GLU A 6 32.81 -23.43 2.99
N PHE A 7 34.10 -23.16 3.20
CA PHE A 7 34.57 -22.09 4.09
C PHE A 7 34.12 -20.69 3.62
N TYR A 8 34.26 -20.39 2.32
CA TYR A 8 33.81 -19.10 1.75
C TYR A 8 32.29 -18.98 1.71
N SER A 9 31.56 -20.10 1.56
CA SER A 9 30.10 -20.09 1.58
C SER A 9 29.49 -19.79 2.96
N LYS A 10 30.24 -20.11 4.03
CA LYS A 10 29.85 -19.95 5.44
C LYS A 10 30.30 -18.62 6.05
N LEU A 11 31.02 -17.78 5.31
CA LEU A 11 31.32 -16.42 5.76
C LEU A 11 29.99 -15.69 6.00
N PRO A 12 29.80 -15.04 7.17
CA PRO A 12 28.56 -14.36 7.49
C PRO A 12 28.34 -13.24 6.49
N LYS A 13 27.42 -13.49 5.55
CA LYS A 13 26.91 -12.45 4.66
C LYS A 13 26.12 -11.49 5.55
N GLY A 14 26.38 -10.19 5.40
CA GLY A 14 25.61 -9.17 6.09
C GLY A 14 24.10 -9.38 5.90
N PRO A 15 23.26 -8.84 6.81
CA PRO A 15 21.82 -9.03 6.75
C PRO A 15 21.30 -8.72 5.34
N ALA A 16 20.46 -9.63 4.82
CA ALA A 16 19.93 -9.51 3.47
C ALA A 16 19.30 -8.11 3.30
N PRO A 17 19.63 -7.37 2.22
CA PRO A 17 19.04 -6.06 1.97
C PRO A 17 17.52 -6.19 2.02
N LYS A 18 16.85 -5.30 2.78
CA LYS A 18 15.38 -5.24 2.80
C LYS A 18 14.91 -5.22 1.35
N ALA A 19 14.06 -6.20 0.98
CA ALA A 19 13.62 -6.37 -0.39
C ALA A 19 13.02 -5.04 -0.88
N SER A 20 13.75 -4.36 -1.77
CA SER A 20 13.28 -3.10 -2.33
C SER A 20 11.98 -3.43 -3.08
N PRO A 21 10.87 -2.73 -2.79
CA PRO A 21 9.68 -2.89 -3.60
C PRO A 21 10.08 -2.54 -5.03
N GLY A 22 10.04 -3.53 -5.92
CA GLY A 22 10.44 -3.35 -7.32
C GLY A 22 9.60 -2.30 -8.04
N LEU A 23 9.58 -2.32 -9.36
CA LEU A 23 8.82 -1.35 -10.16
C LEU A 23 7.29 -1.45 -9.97
N ASN A 24 6.79 -2.40 -9.18
CA ASN A 24 5.37 -2.59 -8.95
C ASN A 24 4.82 -1.47 -8.01
N PRO A 25 3.89 -0.62 -8.49
CA PRO A 25 3.35 0.49 -7.70
C PRO A 25 2.66 0.03 -6.42
N PHE A 26 2.01 -1.15 -6.43
CA PHE A 26 1.36 -1.70 -5.26
C PHE A 26 2.37 -2.16 -4.20
N ALA A 27 3.48 -2.77 -4.63
CA ALA A 27 4.56 -3.17 -3.74
C ALA A 27 5.24 -1.95 -3.08
N ARG A 28 5.38 -0.85 -3.84
CA ARG A 28 5.91 0.42 -3.32
C ARG A 28 5.01 1.07 -2.28
N TYR A 29 3.69 1.02 -2.49
CA TYR A 29 2.73 1.51 -1.51
C TYR A 29 2.79 0.67 -0.22
N LYS A 30 2.76 -0.66 -0.35
CA LYS A 30 2.87 -1.58 0.79
C LYS A 30 4.15 -1.37 1.59
N ALA A 31 5.30 -1.26 0.93
CA ALA A 31 6.58 -1.04 1.59
C ALA A 31 6.75 0.36 2.21
N ARG A 32 5.90 1.33 1.87
CA ARG A 32 5.96 2.69 2.43
C ARG A 32 5.01 2.90 3.61
N TYR A 33 3.87 2.19 3.62
CA TYR A 33 2.80 2.41 4.59
C TYR A 33 2.50 1.20 5.48
N ILE A 34 2.83 -0.03 5.05
CA ILE A 34 2.47 -1.29 5.72
C ILE A 34 3.71 -2.01 6.28
N ASP A 35 4.80 -2.12 5.51
CA ASP A 35 6.01 -2.85 5.93
C ASP A 35 7.16 -1.90 6.33
N GLY A 36 7.85 -2.18 7.44
CA GLY A 36 9.08 -1.49 7.86
C GLY A 36 8.92 -0.44 8.98
N ASP A 37 9.97 0.36 9.20
CA ASP A 37 10.07 1.43 10.24
C ASP A 37 9.04 2.56 10.08
N ASN A 38 8.39 2.63 8.91
CA ASN A 38 7.37 3.64 8.59
C ASN A 38 5.96 3.05 8.59
N ALA A 39 5.74 1.90 9.22
CA ALA A 39 4.40 1.38 9.49
C ALA A 39 3.62 2.43 10.28
N SER A 40 2.81 3.18 9.56
CA SER A 40 2.16 4.41 10.03
C SER A 40 0.67 4.23 9.89
N GLY A 41 -0.13 4.87 10.75
CA GLY A 41 -1.60 4.89 10.65
C GLY A 41 -2.15 5.69 9.45
N THR A 42 -1.26 6.22 8.61
CA THR A 42 -1.61 6.94 7.38
C THR A 42 -2.51 6.18 6.39
N PRO A 43 -2.40 4.86 6.11
CA PRO A 43 -3.31 4.18 5.20
C PRO A 43 -4.74 4.10 5.77
N LEU A 44 -4.91 4.08 7.09
CA LEU A 44 -6.23 4.17 7.72
C LEU A 44 -6.86 5.54 7.45
N PHE A 45 -6.08 6.62 7.54
CA PHE A 45 -6.56 7.95 7.19
C PHE A 45 -6.95 8.07 5.70
N HIS A 46 -6.18 7.46 4.80
CA HIS A 46 -6.53 7.42 3.37
C HIS A 46 -7.84 6.64 3.15
N ALA A 47 -8.04 5.53 3.85
CA ALA A 47 -9.28 4.77 3.76
C ALA A 47 -10.49 5.57 4.28
N MET A 48 -10.35 6.27 5.41
CA MET A 48 -11.41 7.14 5.95
C MET A 48 -11.74 8.26 4.97
N LEU A 49 -10.73 8.97 4.48
CA LEU A 49 -10.92 10.07 3.52
C LEU A 49 -11.55 9.57 2.21
N GLY A 50 -11.11 8.41 1.71
CA GLY A 50 -11.72 7.78 0.54
C GLY A 50 -13.19 7.43 0.77
N LEU A 51 -13.53 6.87 1.93
CA LEU A 51 -14.91 6.54 2.27
C LEU A 51 -15.79 7.80 2.37
N PHE A 52 -15.31 8.87 3.01
CA PHE A 52 -16.03 10.13 3.08
C PHE A 52 -16.26 10.75 1.69
N LEU A 53 -15.24 10.75 0.84
CA LEU A 53 -15.34 11.31 -0.51
C LEU A 53 -16.34 10.51 -1.37
N VAL A 54 -16.28 9.18 -1.30
CA VAL A 54 -17.21 8.30 -2.00
C VAL A 54 -18.63 8.48 -1.48
N GLY A 55 -18.82 8.51 -0.16
CA GLY A 55 -20.12 8.75 0.46
C GLY A 55 -20.72 10.10 0.04
N TYR A 56 -19.92 11.17 0.05
CA TYR A 56 -20.35 12.50 -0.39
C TYR A 56 -20.72 12.52 -1.88
N THR A 57 -19.94 11.83 -2.72
CA THR A 57 -20.22 11.74 -4.16
C THR A 57 -21.52 10.98 -4.42
N ILE A 58 -21.77 9.90 -3.67
CA ILE A 58 -23.02 9.13 -3.74
C ILE A 58 -24.19 10.00 -3.30
N GLU A 59 -24.06 10.73 -2.18
CA GLU A 59 -25.11 11.64 -1.68
C GLU A 59 -25.44 12.71 -2.73
N CYS A 60 -24.43 13.36 -3.31
CA CYS A 60 -24.65 14.32 -4.39
C CYS A 60 -25.34 13.67 -5.59
N THR A 61 -24.86 12.52 -6.04
CA THR A 61 -25.42 11.81 -7.21
C THR A 61 -26.88 11.40 -6.97
N LEU A 62 -27.18 10.88 -5.79
CA LEU A 62 -28.52 10.48 -5.38
C LEU A 62 -29.44 11.69 -5.25
N PHE A 63 -28.95 12.78 -4.66
CA PHE A 63 -29.68 14.04 -4.56
C PHE A 63 -30.05 14.59 -5.94
N TYR A 64 -29.10 14.66 -6.88
CA TYR A 64 -29.37 15.06 -8.27
C TYR A 64 -30.37 14.13 -8.99
N PHE A 65 -30.33 12.84 -8.68
CA PHE A 65 -31.28 11.87 -9.24
C PHE A 65 -32.70 12.10 -8.71
N LEU A 66 -32.85 12.37 -7.41
CA LEU A 66 -34.16 12.63 -6.79
C LEU A 66 -34.79 13.94 -7.28
N THR A 67 -34.01 15.00 -7.46
CA THR A 67 -34.55 16.27 -8.01
C THR A 67 -35.04 16.11 -9.46
N THR A 68 -34.41 15.23 -10.24
CA THR A 68 -34.81 14.97 -11.64
C THR A 68 -36.12 14.17 -11.75
N GLN A 69 -36.49 13.39 -10.72
CA GLN A 69 -37.74 12.60 -10.73
C GLN A 69 -38.98 13.43 -10.41
N GLU A 70 -38.83 14.59 -9.76
CA GLU A 70 -39.95 15.47 -9.43
C GLU A 70 -40.39 16.34 -10.63
N ASP A 71 -39.50 16.53 -11.61
CA ASP A 71 -39.72 17.33 -12.82
C ASP A 71 -40.19 16.53 -14.06
N ALA A 72 -40.40 15.21 -13.95
CA ALA A 72 -40.81 14.31 -15.04
C ALA A 72 -42.25 13.80 -14.89
#